data_AF-A0A7C4SJB9-F1
#
_entry.id   AF-A0A7C4SJB9-F1
#
_cell.length_a   1.000
_cell.length_b   1.000
_cell.length_c   1.000
_cell.angle_alpha   90.00
_cell.angle_beta   90.00
_cell.angle_gamma   90.00
#
_symmetry.space_group_name_H-M   'P 1'
#
loop_
_entity.id
_entity.type
_entity.pdbx_description
1 polymer ?
#
loop_
_entity_poly.entity_id
_entity_poly.type
_entity_poly.pdbx_seq_one_letter_code
_entity_poly.pdbx_strand_id
1 'polypeptide(L)'
;MHSLVNDELIARIVKSLRVFNFFIFQRTLYPEVVNLLKSANVVRLVRISELDGGRTYYILEPDTAICDHKCASKCSSEGNFKSKCYVECISSCKSSIVEAVVSGLDSIYKNSSQSV
;
A
#
# COMPACT_ATOMS: atom_id res chain seq x y z
N MET A 1 -26.08 -5.21 3.61
CA MET A 1 -25.29 -5.54 4.82
C MET A 1 -23.76 -5.54 4.60
N HIS A 2 -23.24 -5.12 3.43
CA HIS A 2 -21.79 -5.18 3.13
C HIS A 2 -20.96 -3.92 3.45
N SER A 3 -21.54 -2.77 3.82
CA SER A 3 -20.75 -1.55 3.98
C SER A 3 -19.89 -1.53 5.26
N LEU A 4 -20.43 -1.97 6.40
CA LEU A 4 -19.74 -1.90 7.70
C LEU A 4 -18.47 -2.76 7.78
N VAL A 5 -18.47 -3.94 7.13
CA VAL A 5 -17.30 -4.84 7.10
C VAL A 5 -16.17 -4.24 6.26
N ASN A 6 -16.53 -3.55 5.17
CA ASN A 6 -15.55 -2.88 4.32
C ASN A 6 -14.95 -1.65 5.02
N ASP A 7 -15.76 -0.91 5.76
CA ASP A 7 -15.34 0.28 6.51
C ASP A 7 -14.30 -0.06 7.59
N GLU A 8 -14.53 -1.12 8.37
CA GLU A 8 -13.56 -1.59 9.36
C GLU A 8 -12.25 -2.08 8.69
N LEU A 9 -12.36 -2.81 7.59
CA LEU A 9 -11.20 -3.30 6.85
C LEU A 9 -10.37 -2.14 6.28
N ILE A 10 -11.01 -1.13 5.69
CA ILE A 10 -10.35 0.10 5.22
C ILE A 10 -9.62 0.79 6.37
N ALA A 11 -10.29 1.00 7.50
CA ALA A 11 -9.69 1.67 8.66
C ALA A 11 -8.45 0.92 9.18
N ARG A 12 -8.50 -0.41 9.20
CA ARG A 12 -7.36 -1.26 9.58
C ARG A 12 -6.21 -1.17 8.58
N ILE A 13 -6.48 -1.22 7.27
CA ILE A 13 -5.46 -1.08 6.23
C ILE A 13 -4.78 0.30 6.35
N VAL A 14 -5.55 1.38 6.41
CA VAL A 14 -5.05 2.75 6.50
C VAL A 14 -4.20 2.95 7.74
N LYS A 15 -4.68 2.49 8.91
CA LYS A 15 -3.94 2.60 10.17
C LYS A 15 -2.61 1.85 10.09
N SER A 16 -2.62 0.61 9.61
CA SER A 16 -1.40 -0.20 9.50
C SER A 16 -0.41 0.37 8.50
N LEU A 17 -0.85 0.86 7.34
CA LEU A 17 0.03 1.51 6.37
C LEU A 17 0.67 2.79 6.93
N ARG A 18 -0.08 3.63 7.65
CA ARG A 18 0.46 4.87 8.25
C ARG A 18 1.53 4.60 9.31
N VAL A 19 1.37 3.54 10.11
CA VAL A 19 2.27 3.28 11.25
C VAL A 19 3.43 2.39 10.84
N PHE A 20 3.18 1.37 10.02
CA PHE A 20 4.13 0.30 9.75
C PHE A 20 4.58 0.21 8.29
N ASN A 21 3.95 0.96 7.37
CA ASN A 21 4.14 0.83 5.92
C ASN A 21 3.78 -0.56 5.36
N PHE A 22 3.04 -1.38 6.10
CA PHE A 22 2.50 -2.64 5.60
C PHE A 22 1.21 -3.01 6.34
N PHE A 23 0.47 -3.96 5.79
CA PHE A 23 -0.72 -4.54 6.41
C PHE A 23 -0.72 -6.07 6.23
N ILE A 24 -0.95 -6.82 7.32
CA ILE A 24 -1.05 -8.28 7.29
C ILE A 24 -2.52 -8.67 7.43
N PHE A 25 -2.98 -9.59 6.57
CA PHE A 25 -4.35 -10.07 6.58
C PHE A 25 -4.43 -11.56 6.26
N GLN A 26 -5.53 -12.18 6.66
CA GLN A 26 -5.80 -13.60 6.40
C GLN A 26 -6.12 -13.84 4.93
N ARG A 27 -5.77 -15.03 4.43
CA ARG A 27 -6.09 -15.47 3.06
C ARG A 27 -7.57 -15.34 2.70
N THR A 28 -8.46 -15.52 3.66
CA THR A 28 -9.91 -15.38 3.48
C THR A 28 -10.33 -13.97 3.07
N LEU A 29 -9.56 -12.94 3.41
CA LEU A 29 -9.83 -11.53 3.10
C LEU A 29 -9.20 -11.07 1.76
N TYR A 30 -8.52 -11.96 1.05
CA TYR A 30 -7.79 -11.60 -0.17
C TYR A 30 -8.69 -10.99 -1.25
N PRO A 31 -9.88 -11.57 -1.58
CA PRO A 31 -10.76 -10.98 -2.57
C PRO A 31 -11.23 -9.57 -2.19
N GLU A 32 -11.60 -9.36 -0.91
CA GLU A 32 -12.05 -8.07 -0.40
C GLU A 32 -10.93 -7.01 -0.47
N VAL A 33 -9.73 -7.36 -0.01
CA VAL A 33 -8.57 -6.44 -0.06
C VAL A 33 -8.25 -6.06 -1.51
N VAL A 34 -8.21 -7.02 -2.43
CA VAL A 34 -7.96 -6.73 -3.86
C VAL A 34 -9.05 -5.85 -4.46
N ASN A 35 -10.32 -6.09 -4.14
CA ASN A 35 -11.42 -5.28 -4.63
C ASN A 35 -11.36 -3.85 -4.09
N LEU A 36 -11.04 -3.65 -2.81
CA LEU A 36 -10.85 -2.32 -2.22
C LEU A 36 -9.74 -1.54 -2.94
N LEU A 37 -8.60 -2.17 -3.20
CA LEU A 37 -7.47 -1.53 -3.89
C LEU A 37 -7.79 -1.20 -5.35
N LYS A 38 -8.57 -2.05 -6.03
CA LYS A 38 -9.06 -1.78 -7.38
C LYS A 38 -10.03 -0.61 -7.40
N SER A 39 -11.01 -0.59 -6.50
CA SER A 39 -11.97 0.50 -6.35
C SER A 39 -11.29 1.83 -6.02
N ALA A 40 -10.15 1.78 -5.30
CA ALA A 40 -9.36 2.97 -4.96
C ALA A 40 -8.41 3.37 -6.10
N ASN A 41 -8.29 2.56 -7.16
CA ASN A 41 -7.33 2.71 -8.25
C ASN A 41 -5.86 2.75 -7.78
N VAL A 42 -5.52 1.99 -6.73
CA VAL A 42 -4.17 1.97 -6.14
C VAL A 42 -3.51 0.59 -6.18
N VAL A 43 -4.15 -0.39 -6.82
CA VAL A 43 -3.64 -1.78 -6.89
C VAL A 43 -2.22 -1.89 -7.48
N ARG A 44 -1.85 -0.98 -8.38
CA ARG A 44 -0.52 -0.94 -9.02
C ARG A 44 0.57 -0.29 -8.16
N LEU A 45 0.19 0.32 -7.04
CA LEU A 45 1.12 1.00 -6.13
C LEU A 45 1.57 0.09 -4.98
N VAL A 46 0.94 -1.08 -4.84
CA VAL A 46 1.18 -2.00 -3.74
C VAL A 46 1.52 -3.38 -4.26
N ARG A 47 2.32 -4.09 -3.49
CA ARG A 47 2.59 -5.50 -3.66
C ARG A 47 1.81 -6.29 -2.61
N ILE A 48 1.19 -7.39 -3.02
CA ILE A 48 0.62 -8.38 -2.11
C ILE A 48 1.43 -9.65 -2.26
N SER A 49 2.05 -10.10 -1.16
CA SER A 49 2.86 -11.31 -1.13
C SER A 49 2.33 -12.28 -0.08
N GLU A 50 2.50 -13.58 -0.33
CA GLU A 50 2.19 -14.60 0.66
C GLU A 50 3.17 -14.56 1.83
N LEU A 51 2.65 -14.67 3.05
CA LEU A 51 3.45 -15.00 4.23
C LEU A 51 3.30 -16.51 4.49
N ASP A 52 4.40 -17.16 4.86
CA ASP A 52 4.42 -18.59 5.21
C ASP A 52 3.94 -19.54 4.09
N GLY A 53 4.41 -19.32 2.85
CA GLY A 53 4.08 -20.18 1.70
C GLY A 53 2.60 -20.23 1.36
N GLY A 54 1.85 -19.16 1.69
CA GLY A 54 0.47 -18.95 1.25
C GLY A 54 -0.59 -19.61 2.11
N ARG A 55 -0.22 -20.26 3.22
CA ARG A 55 -1.18 -21.08 3.98
C ARG A 55 -2.22 -20.27 4.71
N THR A 56 -1.82 -19.13 5.29
CA THR A 56 -2.69 -18.43 6.26
C THR A 56 -2.77 -16.93 6.04
N TYR A 57 -1.66 -16.26 5.70
CA TYR A 57 -1.58 -14.81 5.70
C TYR A 57 -0.96 -14.25 4.42
N TYR A 58 -1.32 -13.01 4.13
CA TYR A 58 -0.68 -12.17 3.12
C TYR A 58 -0.16 -10.90 3.78
N ILE A 59 0.87 -10.33 3.16
CA ILE A 59 1.36 -8.98 3.45
C ILE A 59 1.06 -8.08 2.25
N LEU A 60 0.50 -6.91 2.53
CA LEU A 60 0.35 -5.80 1.61
C LEU A 60 1.34 -4.71 1.99
N GLU A 61 2.13 -4.25 1.03
CA GLU A 61 3.18 -3.24 1.23
C GLU A 61 3.35 -2.35 -0.03
N PRO A 62 3.92 -1.15 0.08
CA PRO A 62 4.29 -0.32 -1.06
C PRO A 62 5.16 -1.10 -2.06
N ASP A 63 4.85 -0.99 -3.36
CA ASP A 63 5.71 -1.56 -4.38
C ASP A 63 6.96 -0.70 -4.58
N THR A 64 8.06 -1.13 -3.97
CA THR A 64 9.33 -0.39 -3.97
C THR A 64 10.10 -0.53 -5.28
N ALA A 65 9.75 -1.49 -6.16
CA ALA A 65 10.44 -1.66 -7.44
C ALA A 65 10.29 -0.41 -8.33
N ILE A 66 9.14 0.25 -8.23
CA ILE A 66 8.87 1.55 -8.90
C ILE A 66 9.85 2.62 -8.37
N CYS A 67 10.13 2.61 -7.07
CA CYS A 67 11.04 3.55 -6.43
C CYS A 67 12.49 3.28 -6.83
N ASP A 68 12.90 2.01 -6.91
CA ASP A 68 14.28 1.64 -7.24
C ASP A 68 14.71 2.20 -8.60
N HIS A 69 13.88 2.01 -9.64
CA HIS A 69 14.19 2.54 -10.97
C HIS A 69 14.27 4.08 -10.98
N LYS A 70 13.30 4.75 -10.33
CA LYS A 70 13.25 6.21 -10.26
C LYS A 70 14.45 6.80 -9.50
N CYS A 71 14.81 6.19 -8.39
CA CYS A 71 15.90 6.65 -7.54
C CYS A 71 17.28 6.32 -8.10
N ALA A 72 17.44 5.18 -8.77
CA ALA A 72 18.66 4.84 -9.49
C ALA A 72 18.95 5.87 -10.59
N SER A 73 17.94 6.25 -11.38
CA SER A 73 18.07 7.31 -12.38
C SER A 73 18.41 8.66 -11.75
N LYS A 74 17.67 9.07 -10.71
CA LYS A 74 17.84 10.37 -10.03
C LYS A 74 19.19 10.54 -9.33
N CYS A 75 19.71 9.47 -8.72
CA CYS A 75 20.95 9.49 -7.95
C CYS A 75 22.15 8.91 -8.73
N SER A 76 22.01 8.70 -10.04
CA SER A 76 23.02 8.07 -10.90
C SER A 76 24.38 8.78 -10.90
N SER A 77 24.41 10.09 -10.62
CA SER A 77 25.63 10.88 -10.47
C SER A 77 26.48 10.50 -9.25
N GLU A 78 25.91 9.82 -8.24
CA GLU A 78 26.62 9.41 -7.02
C GLU A 78 27.17 7.97 -7.08
N GLY A 79 26.91 7.24 -8.17
CA GLY A 79 27.56 5.96 -8.50
C GLY A 79 27.34 4.78 -7.52
N ASN A 80 26.57 4.96 -6.44
CA ASN A 80 26.41 3.95 -5.39
C ASN A 80 24.98 3.89 -4.83
N PHE A 81 24.39 2.68 -4.81
CA PHE A 81 23.08 2.38 -4.22
C PHE A 81 23.01 2.53 -2.68
N LYS A 82 24.15 2.82 -2.04
CA LYS A 82 24.26 3.14 -0.61
C LYS A 82 24.44 4.63 -0.34
N SER A 83 24.32 5.47 -1.36
CA SER A 83 24.45 6.91 -1.18
C SER A 83 23.26 7.45 -0.39
N LYS A 84 23.50 8.55 0.33
CA LYS A 84 22.46 9.25 1.11
C LYS A 84 21.29 9.65 0.21
N CYS A 85 21.57 10.11 -1.03
CA CYS A 85 20.55 10.41 -2.03
C CYS A 85 19.62 9.23 -2.29
N TYR A 86 20.17 8.04 -2.51
CA TYR A 86 19.36 6.87 -2.86
C TYR A 86 18.43 6.48 -1.70
N VAL A 87 18.95 6.42 -0.48
CA VAL A 87 18.16 6.04 0.71
C VAL A 87 17.04 7.04 0.98
N GLU A 88 17.34 8.35 0.92
CA GLU A 88 16.34 9.40 1.11
C GLU A 88 15.29 9.39 -0.01
N CYS A 89 15.71 9.14 -1.26
CA CYS A 89 14.80 9.03 -2.39
C CYS A 89 13.84 7.85 -2.25
N ILE A 90 14.34 6.66 -1.88
CA ILE A 90 13.50 5.48 -1.64
C ILE A 90 12.52 5.74 -0.50
N SER A 91 12.99 6.32 0.61
CA SER A 91 12.14 6.65 1.75
C SER A 91 11.00 7.60 1.35
N SER A 92 11.33 8.71 0.68
CA SER A 92 10.34 9.67 0.19
C SER A 92 9.35 9.04 -0.80
N CYS A 93 9.84 8.21 -1.71
CA CYS A 93 8.98 7.52 -2.67
C CYS A 93 8.00 6.55 -2.00
N LYS A 94 8.47 5.77 -1.01
CA LYS A 94 7.60 4.89 -0.20
C LYS A 94 6.52 5.69 0.52
N SER A 95 6.88 6.81 1.14
CA SER A 95 5.90 7.69 1.82
C SER A 95 4.85 8.21 0.84
N SER A 96 5.24 8.65 -0.36
CA SER A 96 4.28 9.09 -1.38
C SER A 96 3.35 7.98 -1.85
N ILE A 97 3.84 6.74 -1.97
CA ILE A 97 3.00 5.58 -2.27
C ILE A 97 1.98 5.35 -1.16
N VAL A 98 2.43 5.34 0.10
CA VAL A 98 1.55 5.14 1.26
C VAL A 98 0.48 6.22 1.30
N GLU A 99 0.85 7.49 1.12
CA GLU A 99 -0.09 8.60 1.08
C GLU A 99 -1.13 8.45 -0.04
N ALA A 100 -0.72 8.04 -1.24
CA ALA A 100 -1.63 7.80 -2.35
C ALA A 100 -2.61 6.65 -2.06
N VAL A 101 -2.12 5.54 -1.51
CA VAL A 101 -2.95 4.37 -1.13
C VAL A 101 -3.96 4.75 -0.05
N VAL A 102 -3.49 5.42 1.00
CA VAL A 102 -4.33 5.90 2.11
C VAL A 102 -5.40 6.86 1.60
N SER A 103 -5.03 7.81 0.75
CA SER A 103 -5.98 8.80 0.22
C SER A 103 -7.04 8.14 -0.66
N GLY A 104 -6.65 7.19 -1.52
CA GLY A 104 -7.59 6.42 -2.35
C GLY A 104 -8.59 5.62 -1.51
N LEU A 105 -8.13 4.98 -0.44
CA LEU A 105 -8.99 4.21 0.47
C LEU A 105 -9.90 5.12 1.32
N ASP A 106 -9.39 6.23 1.84
CA ASP A 106 -10.18 7.22 2.59
C ASP A 106 -11.28 7.86 1.72
N SER A 107 -11.03 8.06 0.43
CA SER A 107 -12.03 8.55 -0.52
C SER A 107 -13.18 7.56 -0.73
N ILE A 108 -12.92 6.26 -0.78
CA ILE A 108 -13.98 5.24 -0.82
C ILE A 108 -14.83 5.34 0.44
N TYR A 109 -14.19 5.34 1.60
CA TYR A 109 -14.87 5.38 2.90
C TYR A 109 -15.84 6.57 3.04
N LYS A 110 -15.41 7.76 2.59
CA LYS A 110 -16.25 8.97 2.62
C LYS A 110 -17.46 8.88 1.68
N ASN A 111 -17.30 8.28 0.51
CA ASN A 111 -18.39 8.10 -0.45
C ASN A 111 -19.42 7.07 0.05
N SER A 112 -18.98 6.03 0.76
CA SER A 112 -19.86 5.06 1.44
C SER A 112 -20.75 5.72 2.50
N SER A 113 -20.23 6.73 3.20
CA SER A 113 -20.89 7.42 4.32
C SER A 113 -21.90 8.49 3.89
N GLN A 114 -21.92 8.89 2.61
CA GLN A 114 -22.81 9.92 2.06
C GLN A 114 -24.01 9.34 1.28
N SER A 115 -24.10 8.01 1.17
CA SER A 115 -25.14 7.31 0.39
C SER A 115 -26.32 6.82 1.26
N VAL A 116 -26.54 7.41 2.43
CA VAL A 116 -27.65 7.13 3.36
C VAL A 116 -28.55 8.34 3.49
#